data_AF-A0A0L9VGE5-F1
#
_entry.id   AF-A0A0L9VGE5-F1
#
_cell.length_a   1.000
_cell.length_b   1.000
_cell.length_c   1.000
_cell.angle_alpha   90.00
_cell.angle_beta   90.00
_cell.angle_gamma   90.00
#
_symmetry.space_group_name_H-M   'P 1'
#
loop_
_entity.id
_entity.type
_entity.pdbx_description
1 polymer ?
#
loop_
_entity_poly.entity_id
_entity_poly.type
_entity_poly.pdbx_seq_one_letter_code
_entity_poly.pdbx_strand_id
1 'polypeptide(L)'
;MAGWLLKARSRCRFSLSSALHHPRFIFFFSQREHVHTSTLTKPSFIDPTAAVHPDALIGQGVSIGPFCSVSSSAKLGNGCRLYPGSHVSGRTELGDNCTLMTGAVVGDDYPGCTVIGSNNSIGYHAVIGVKCQDMKHKPEDECFLEIGDNNDIREHTSIHRSSKSTFRTVIGNGNLIMGSCHIAHDCKIGDNNIFANNTLLAGHVEVEIRNLRTAYRKIFMSFDANAGSLEERIAEVELHEELGHVPAVRAMLQSIRNSIAENRRGICRIRHWNVS
;
A
#
# COMPACT_ATOMS: atom_id res chain seq x y z
N MET A 1 37.85 3.58 -37.31
CA MET A 1 38.85 2.55 -37.67
C MET A 1 39.90 2.48 -36.59
N ALA A 2 39.85 1.46 -35.73
CA ALA A 2 40.94 1.04 -34.86
C ALA A 2 40.64 -0.41 -34.42
N GLY A 3 41.58 -1.32 -34.66
CA GLY A 3 41.53 -2.74 -34.23
C GLY A 3 41.49 -2.85 -32.69
N TRP A 4 41.29 -4.03 -32.11
CA TRP A 4 42.37 -4.99 -31.92
C TRP A 4 41.81 -6.39 -31.57
N LEU A 5 42.38 -7.39 -32.27
CA LEU A 5 42.69 -8.79 -31.94
C LEU A 5 41.78 -9.72 -31.11
N LEU A 6 41.34 -10.78 -31.80
CA LEU A 6 41.20 -12.15 -31.30
C LEU A 6 42.55 -12.74 -30.82
N LYS A 7 42.52 -13.55 -29.76
CA LYS A 7 43.52 -14.61 -29.54
C LYS A 7 42.88 -15.86 -28.93
N ALA A 8 43.10 -16.99 -29.60
CA ALA A 8 42.56 -18.30 -29.29
C ALA A 8 43.57 -19.18 -28.52
N ARG A 9 43.00 -20.07 -27.70
CA ARG A 9 43.42 -21.46 -27.36
C ARG A 9 44.85 -21.75 -26.90
N SER A 10 44.95 -22.42 -25.75
CA SER A 10 45.99 -23.41 -25.46
C SER A 10 45.35 -24.74 -25.00
N ARG A 11 45.53 -25.79 -25.81
CA ARG A 11 45.29 -27.19 -25.48
C ARG A 11 46.62 -27.79 -25.03
N CYS A 12 46.68 -28.40 -23.85
CA CYS A 12 47.78 -29.28 -23.47
C CYS A 12 47.41 -30.73 -23.80
N ARG A 13 48.32 -31.41 -24.53
CA ARG A 13 48.31 -32.86 -24.78
C ARG A 13 49.16 -33.52 -23.69
N PHE A 14 48.73 -34.67 -23.18
CA PHE A 14 49.63 -35.65 -22.57
C PHE A 14 49.30 -37.07 -23.06
N SER A 15 50.39 -37.84 -23.10
CA SER A 15 50.65 -39.11 -23.76
C SER A 15 49.91 -40.33 -23.17
N LEU A 16 49.68 -41.35 -24.00
CA LEU A 16 49.14 -42.66 -23.66
C LEU A 16 50.28 -43.68 -23.54
N SER A 17 50.33 -44.44 -22.44
CA SER A 17 50.92 -45.78 -22.42
C SER A 17 50.28 -46.68 -21.35
N SER A 18 49.97 -47.90 -21.80
CA SER A 18 49.93 -49.20 -21.11
C SER A 18 48.95 -49.48 -19.96
N ALA A 19 48.15 -50.53 -20.22
CA ALA A 19 47.14 -51.22 -19.45
C ALA A 19 47.58 -51.88 -18.12
N LEU A 20 46.65 -52.06 -17.17
CA LEU A 20 46.00 -53.33 -16.82
C LEU A 20 45.17 -53.24 -15.50
N HIS A 21 43.90 -53.63 -15.60
CA HIS A 21 42.98 -54.28 -14.64
C HIS A 21 42.93 -53.88 -13.15
N HIS A 22 41.83 -53.19 -12.76
CA HIS A 22 41.14 -53.41 -11.47
C HIS A 22 39.65 -52.95 -11.57
N PRO A 23 38.71 -53.52 -10.77
CA PRO A 23 37.28 -53.42 -11.02
C PRO A 23 36.76 -52.01 -10.69
N ARG A 24 36.13 -51.35 -11.65
CA ARG A 24 35.54 -50.02 -11.46
C ARG A 24 34.17 -50.14 -10.79
N PHE A 25 34.10 -49.62 -9.56
CA PHE A 25 32.87 -49.10 -8.96
C PHE A 25 32.17 -48.19 -9.97
N ILE A 26 30.92 -48.53 -10.33
CA ILE A 26 30.05 -47.67 -11.12
C ILE A 26 29.56 -46.56 -10.19
N PHE A 27 30.27 -45.41 -10.18
CA PHE A 27 29.70 -44.17 -9.67
C PHE A 27 28.66 -43.68 -10.68
N PHE A 28 27.38 -43.85 -10.35
CA PHE A 28 26.30 -43.12 -11.00
C PHE A 28 26.47 -41.62 -10.69
N PHE A 29 27.13 -40.89 -11.59
CA PHE A 29 27.00 -39.43 -11.63
C PHE A 29 25.56 -39.12 -12.08
N SER A 30 24.66 -38.92 -11.12
CA SER A 30 23.40 -38.25 -11.36
C SER A 30 23.74 -36.82 -11.79
N GLN A 31 23.75 -36.57 -13.10
CA GLN A 31 23.67 -35.22 -13.60
C GLN A 31 22.31 -34.69 -13.18
N ARG A 32 22.28 -33.96 -12.05
CA ARG A 32 21.16 -33.08 -11.75
C ARG A 32 21.19 -31.99 -12.81
N GLU A 33 20.36 -32.15 -13.83
CA GLU A 33 19.95 -31.04 -14.67
C GLU A 33 19.40 -29.97 -13.73
N HIS A 34 20.13 -28.86 -13.63
CA HIS A 34 19.60 -27.66 -13.01
C HIS A 34 18.44 -27.20 -13.88
N VAL A 35 17.23 -27.58 -13.47
CA VAL A 35 16.00 -26.96 -13.95
C VAL A 35 16.11 -25.49 -13.55
N HIS A 36 16.47 -24.64 -14.51
CA HIS A 36 16.16 -23.23 -14.41
C HIS A 36 14.64 -23.16 -14.30
N THR A 37 14.13 -23.00 -13.08
CA THR A 37 12.77 -22.51 -12.86
C THR A 37 12.73 -21.13 -13.48
N SER A 38 12.36 -21.06 -14.76
CA SER A 38 11.95 -19.81 -15.39
C SER A 38 10.77 -19.30 -14.59
N THR A 39 11.00 -18.31 -13.74
CA THR A 39 9.92 -17.49 -13.20
C THR A 39 9.15 -16.99 -14.41
N LEU A 40 7.91 -17.47 -14.60
CA LEU A 40 7.04 -17.03 -15.67
C LEU A 40 6.84 -15.51 -15.51
N THR A 41 7.61 -14.72 -16.24
CA THR A 41 7.50 -13.26 -16.24
C THR A 41 6.19 -12.92 -16.95
N LYS A 42 5.14 -12.63 -16.19
CA LYS A 42 3.87 -12.20 -16.76
C LYS A 42 4.12 -10.86 -17.49
N PRO A 43 3.82 -10.74 -18.80
CA PRO A 43 3.99 -9.48 -19.51
C PRO A 43 3.08 -8.41 -18.90
N SER A 44 3.55 -7.16 -18.87
CA SER A 44 2.72 -6.01 -18.54
C SER A 44 1.71 -5.75 -19.67
N PHE A 45 0.55 -5.21 -19.30
CA PHE A 45 -0.50 -4.77 -20.21
C PHE A 45 -0.70 -3.26 -20.01
N ILE A 46 -0.66 -2.50 -21.09
CA ILE A 46 -0.96 -1.07 -21.08
C ILE A 46 -2.00 -0.84 -22.17
N ASP A 47 -3.17 -0.34 -21.78
CA ASP A 47 -4.21 0.00 -22.74
C ASP A 47 -3.74 1.11 -23.69
N PRO A 48 -4.04 1.05 -25.01
CA PRO A 48 -3.61 2.06 -25.97
C PRO A 48 -4.07 3.49 -25.67
N THR A 49 -5.12 3.67 -24.87
CA THR A 49 -5.64 4.99 -24.48
C THR A 49 -5.03 5.52 -23.19
N ALA A 50 -4.18 4.75 -22.51
CA ALA A 50 -3.46 5.20 -21.32
C ALA A 50 -2.29 6.13 -21.70
N ALA A 51 -2.17 7.25 -20.98
CA ALA A 51 -1.08 8.19 -21.13
C ALA A 51 0.05 7.85 -20.15
N VAL A 52 0.98 6.99 -20.56
CA VAL A 52 2.14 6.59 -19.77
C VAL A 52 3.38 7.30 -20.31
N HIS A 53 4.04 8.10 -19.46
CA HIS A 53 5.28 8.77 -19.86
C HIS A 53 6.39 7.75 -20.12
N PRO A 54 7.24 7.93 -21.16
CA PRO A 54 8.29 6.95 -21.51
C PRO A 54 9.32 6.70 -20.39
N ASP A 55 9.58 7.70 -19.55
CA ASP A 55 10.50 7.59 -18.42
C ASP A 55 9.91 6.92 -17.17
N ALA A 56 8.59 6.64 -17.15
CA ALA A 56 7.96 5.96 -16.03
C ALA A 56 8.53 4.54 -15.87
N LEU A 57 8.81 4.16 -14.63
CA LEU A 57 9.36 2.84 -14.32
C LEU A 57 8.22 1.85 -14.06
N ILE A 58 8.00 0.91 -14.98
CA ILE A 58 6.90 -0.05 -14.94
C ILE A 58 7.42 -1.46 -14.66
N GLY A 59 7.01 -2.04 -13.53
CA GLY A 59 7.34 -3.41 -13.14
C GLY A 59 6.74 -4.49 -14.03
N GLN A 60 7.14 -5.74 -13.79
CA GLN A 60 6.63 -6.90 -14.51
C GLN A 60 5.16 -7.17 -14.16
N GLY A 61 4.36 -7.62 -15.14
CA GLY A 61 2.98 -8.00 -14.91
C GLY A 61 2.04 -6.86 -14.50
N VAL A 62 2.48 -5.60 -14.60
CA VAL A 62 1.64 -4.42 -14.36
C VAL A 62 0.54 -4.34 -15.41
N SER A 63 -0.68 -4.01 -14.98
CA SER A 63 -1.84 -3.81 -15.86
C SER A 63 -2.34 -2.37 -15.72
N ILE A 64 -2.30 -1.60 -16.81
CA ILE A 64 -2.78 -0.22 -16.87
C ILE A 64 -3.99 -0.16 -17.80
N GLY A 65 -5.15 0.17 -17.23
CA GLY A 65 -6.42 0.25 -17.94
C GLY A 65 -6.56 1.52 -18.80
N PRO A 66 -7.65 1.63 -19.57
CA PRO A 66 -7.91 2.77 -20.44
C PRO A 66 -7.99 4.09 -19.66
N PHE A 67 -7.57 5.17 -20.31
CA PHE A 67 -7.61 6.54 -19.79
C PHE A 67 -6.83 6.79 -18.48
N CYS A 68 -5.96 5.87 -18.08
CA CYS A 68 -5.04 6.12 -16.96
C CYS A 68 -3.95 7.12 -17.37
N SER A 69 -3.36 7.81 -16.40
CA SER A 69 -2.15 8.61 -16.61
C SER A 69 -1.05 8.25 -15.61
N VAL A 70 0.19 8.14 -16.10
CA VAL A 70 1.37 7.84 -15.27
C VAL A 70 2.50 8.82 -15.63
N SER A 71 2.95 9.59 -14.64
CA SER A 71 3.98 10.63 -14.80
C SER A 71 5.39 10.09 -15.03
N SER A 72 6.29 10.95 -15.51
CA SER A 72 7.69 10.61 -15.83
C SER A 72 8.51 10.08 -14.65
N SER A 73 8.18 10.50 -13.43
CA SER A 73 8.90 10.12 -12.21
C SER A 73 8.19 9.03 -11.40
N ALA A 74 7.12 8.44 -11.95
CA ALA A 74 6.38 7.38 -11.30
C ALA A 74 7.12 6.04 -11.39
N LYS A 75 7.04 5.26 -10.31
CA LYS A 75 7.52 3.88 -10.25
C LYS A 75 6.40 2.96 -9.79
N LEU A 76 6.04 1.99 -10.63
CA LEU A 76 5.04 0.98 -10.32
C LEU A 76 5.73 -0.38 -10.10
N GLY A 77 5.57 -0.95 -8.91
CA GLY A 77 6.04 -2.30 -8.59
C GLY A 77 5.39 -3.38 -9.43
N ASN A 78 5.92 -4.60 -9.36
CA ASN A 78 5.42 -5.74 -10.12
C ASN A 78 3.96 -6.02 -9.79
N GLY A 79 3.17 -6.42 -10.79
CA GLY A 79 1.79 -6.84 -10.58
C GLY A 79 0.80 -5.73 -10.19
N CYS A 80 1.23 -4.45 -10.18
CA CYS A 80 0.32 -3.34 -9.95
C CYS A 80 -0.84 -3.33 -10.96
N ARG A 81 -2.01 -2.91 -10.52
CA ARG A 81 -3.21 -2.81 -11.36
C ARG A 81 -3.84 -1.43 -11.25
N LEU A 82 -3.80 -0.68 -12.34
CA LEU A 82 -4.47 0.60 -12.49
C LEU A 82 -5.77 0.37 -13.27
N TYR A 83 -6.90 0.53 -12.59
CA TYR A 83 -8.23 0.48 -13.22
C TYR A 83 -8.51 1.76 -14.02
N PRO A 84 -9.49 1.73 -14.95
CA PRO A 84 -9.73 2.84 -15.88
C PRO A 84 -9.79 4.20 -15.21
N GLY A 85 -9.13 5.20 -15.80
CA GLY A 85 -9.13 6.58 -15.29
C GLY A 85 -8.51 6.73 -13.90
N SER A 86 -7.56 5.88 -13.51
CA SER A 86 -6.72 6.11 -12.34
C SER A 86 -5.43 6.85 -12.72
N HIS A 87 -4.89 7.63 -11.78
CA HIS A 87 -3.81 8.59 -12.06
C HIS A 87 -2.67 8.45 -11.04
N VAL A 88 -1.44 8.37 -11.54
CA VAL A 88 -0.21 8.40 -10.74
C VAL A 88 0.63 9.59 -11.21
N SER A 89 0.86 10.55 -10.32
CA SER A 89 1.47 11.85 -10.64
C SER A 89 2.71 12.13 -9.78
N GLY A 90 3.53 13.10 -10.19
CA GLY A 90 4.74 13.49 -9.47
C GLY A 90 5.77 12.37 -9.27
N ARG A 91 6.62 12.53 -8.26
CA ARG A 91 7.58 11.50 -7.81
C ARG A 91 6.87 10.53 -6.86
N THR A 92 6.23 9.52 -7.45
CA THR A 92 5.41 8.55 -6.73
C THR A 92 5.88 7.12 -6.94
N GLU A 93 6.06 6.39 -5.85
CA GLU A 93 6.42 4.97 -5.86
C GLU A 93 5.30 4.13 -5.27
N LEU A 94 4.84 3.13 -6.03
CA LEU A 94 3.98 2.05 -5.55
C LEU A 94 4.79 0.76 -5.48
N GLY A 95 4.72 0.06 -4.34
CA GLY A 95 5.25 -1.28 -4.19
C GLY A 95 4.48 -2.32 -5.01
N ASP A 96 4.87 -3.58 -4.88
CA ASP A 96 4.31 -4.66 -5.70
C ASP A 96 2.82 -4.91 -5.38
N ASN A 97 2.06 -5.32 -6.38
CA ASN A 97 0.66 -5.74 -6.29
C ASN A 97 -0.30 -4.69 -5.71
N CYS A 98 0.02 -3.40 -5.82
CA CYS A 98 -0.94 -2.36 -5.50
C CYS A 98 -2.08 -2.32 -6.52
N THR A 99 -3.28 -1.96 -6.05
CA THR A 99 -4.45 -1.77 -6.90
C THR A 99 -4.99 -0.37 -6.74
N LEU A 100 -5.13 0.36 -7.86
CA LEU A 100 -5.79 1.67 -7.91
C LEU A 100 -7.12 1.49 -8.64
N MET A 101 -8.22 1.72 -7.94
CA MET A 101 -9.56 1.66 -8.52
C MET A 101 -9.84 2.89 -9.40
N THR A 102 -10.92 2.84 -10.18
CA THR A 102 -11.30 3.91 -11.10
C THR A 102 -11.39 5.27 -10.40
N GLY A 103 -10.76 6.27 -11.02
CA GLY A 103 -10.72 7.64 -10.51
C GLY A 103 -9.78 7.88 -9.34
N ALA A 104 -9.08 6.85 -8.83
CA ALA A 104 -8.07 7.04 -7.79
C ALA A 104 -6.91 7.92 -8.29
N VAL A 105 -6.45 8.83 -7.44
CA VAL A 105 -5.33 9.73 -7.72
C VAL A 105 -4.26 9.51 -6.65
N VAL A 106 -3.04 9.21 -7.06
CA VAL A 106 -1.90 9.03 -6.17
C VAL A 106 -0.73 9.92 -6.58
N GLY A 107 -0.31 10.78 -5.66
CA GLY A 107 0.71 11.79 -5.86
C GLY A 107 0.20 13.04 -6.57
N ASP A 108 1.04 14.08 -6.57
CA ASP A 108 0.89 15.33 -7.30
C ASP A 108 2.28 15.93 -7.60
N ASP A 109 2.32 17.00 -8.39
CA ASP A 109 3.57 17.56 -8.91
C ASP A 109 4.31 18.51 -7.94
N TYR A 110 3.82 18.65 -6.70
CA TYR A 110 4.53 19.42 -5.67
C TYR A 110 5.89 18.77 -5.31
N PRO A 111 6.93 19.54 -4.93
CA PRO A 111 8.23 18.99 -4.54
C PRO A 111 8.13 17.94 -3.41
N GLY A 112 9.06 16.99 -3.38
CA GLY A 112 9.05 15.84 -2.47
C GLY A 112 8.59 14.54 -3.13
N CYS A 113 7.99 13.63 -2.36
CA CYS A 113 7.53 12.34 -2.88
C CYS A 113 6.37 11.71 -2.11
N THR A 114 5.70 10.77 -2.77
CA THR A 114 4.75 9.81 -2.18
C THR A 114 5.30 8.40 -2.35
N VAL A 115 5.46 7.66 -1.25
CA VAL A 115 5.93 6.27 -1.27
C VAL A 115 4.87 5.38 -0.63
N ILE A 116 4.42 4.37 -1.36
CA ILE A 116 3.42 3.40 -0.91
C ILE A 116 4.02 2.01 -1.03
N GLY A 117 3.93 1.22 0.03
CA GLY A 117 4.39 -0.16 0.08
C GLY A 117 3.58 -1.11 -0.83
N SER A 118 3.72 -2.40 -0.61
CA SER A 118 3.12 -3.45 -1.43
C SER A 118 1.71 -3.83 -0.97
N ASN A 119 0.93 -4.43 -1.88
CA ASN A 119 -0.40 -4.98 -1.65
C ASN A 119 -1.43 -3.98 -1.08
N ASN A 120 -1.29 -2.69 -1.40
CA ASN A 120 -2.27 -1.68 -1.00
C ASN A 120 -3.43 -1.63 -2.00
N SER A 121 -4.65 -1.48 -1.49
CA SER A 121 -5.87 -1.27 -2.28
C SER A 121 -6.33 0.17 -2.11
N ILE A 122 -6.32 0.93 -3.21
CA ILE A 122 -6.71 2.34 -3.24
C ILE A 122 -8.06 2.45 -3.96
N GLY A 123 -9.10 2.80 -3.20
CA GLY A 123 -10.50 2.79 -3.58
C GLY A 123 -10.89 3.88 -4.57
N TYR A 124 -12.13 3.77 -5.05
CA TYR A 124 -12.68 4.66 -6.07
C TYR A 124 -12.58 6.13 -5.66
N HIS A 125 -12.01 6.96 -6.53
CA HIS A 125 -11.88 8.40 -6.28
C HIS A 125 -11.15 8.76 -4.96
N ALA A 126 -10.36 7.86 -4.38
CA ALA A 126 -9.46 8.21 -3.29
C ALA A 126 -8.33 9.10 -3.82
N VAL A 127 -7.94 10.09 -3.01
CA VAL A 127 -6.91 11.09 -3.36
C VAL A 127 -5.81 11.03 -2.32
N ILE A 128 -4.65 10.52 -2.72
CA ILE A 128 -3.56 10.17 -1.80
C ILE A 128 -2.29 10.89 -2.21
N GLY A 129 -1.57 11.47 -1.25
CA GLY A 129 -0.25 12.06 -1.51
C GLY A 129 -0.33 13.41 -2.21
N VAL A 130 -1.38 14.18 -1.96
CA VAL A 130 -1.55 15.55 -2.47
C VAL A 130 -1.13 16.60 -1.44
N LYS A 131 -0.92 17.84 -1.89
CA LYS A 131 -0.62 19.00 -1.05
C LYS A 131 -1.51 19.09 0.18
N CYS A 132 -0.93 19.46 1.32
CA CYS A 132 -1.68 19.73 2.54
C CYS A 132 -2.51 21.01 2.49
N GLN A 133 -3.42 21.14 3.47
CA GLN A 133 -4.27 22.31 3.67
C GLN A 133 -3.70 23.30 4.70
N ASP A 134 -2.48 23.08 5.21
CA ASP A 134 -1.83 24.04 6.11
C ASP A 134 -1.47 25.31 5.33
N MET A 135 -2.03 26.45 5.76
CA MET A 135 -1.79 27.76 5.18
C MET A 135 -0.33 28.23 5.30
N LYS A 136 0.47 27.58 6.15
CA LYS A 136 1.91 27.87 6.34
C LYS A 136 2.80 27.13 5.34
N HIS A 137 2.28 26.14 4.61
CA HIS A 137 3.06 25.39 3.63
C HIS A 137 3.39 26.27 2.41
N LYS A 138 4.67 26.27 2.01
CA LYS A 138 5.13 27.05 0.86
C LYS A 138 5.26 26.17 -0.39
N PRO A 139 4.94 26.69 -1.59
CA PRO A 139 5.01 25.91 -2.83
C PRO A 139 6.38 25.30 -3.13
N GLU A 140 7.45 25.94 -2.69
CA GLU A 140 8.84 25.49 -2.85
C GLU A 140 9.26 24.41 -1.84
N ASP A 141 8.50 24.20 -0.76
CA ASP A 141 8.84 23.22 0.26
C ASP A 141 8.58 21.80 -0.23
N GLU A 142 9.55 20.91 -0.04
CA GLU A 142 9.32 19.49 -0.21
C GLU A 142 8.32 18.97 0.83
N CYS A 143 7.41 18.11 0.40
CA CYS A 143 6.44 17.43 1.28
C CYS A 143 6.40 15.93 1.01
N PHE A 144 6.10 15.15 2.05
CA PHE A 144 6.35 13.71 2.06
C PHE A 144 5.16 12.93 2.62
N LEU A 145 4.84 11.81 1.96
CA LEU A 145 3.92 10.80 2.44
C LEU A 145 4.56 9.41 2.32
N GLU A 146 4.46 8.63 3.37
CA GLU A 146 4.89 7.22 3.42
C GLU A 146 3.74 6.34 3.91
N ILE A 147 3.39 5.32 3.12
CA ILE A 147 2.39 4.31 3.45
C ILE A 147 3.07 2.94 3.39
N GLY A 148 2.87 2.12 4.42
CA GLY A 148 3.37 0.75 4.48
C GLY A 148 2.60 -0.21 3.57
N ASP A 149 2.55 -1.48 3.95
CA ASP A 149 2.01 -2.57 3.17
C ASP A 149 0.59 -2.98 3.60
N ASN A 150 -0.16 -3.60 2.69
CA ASN A 150 -1.43 -4.29 2.98
C ASN A 150 -2.53 -3.39 3.57
N ASN A 151 -2.58 -2.10 3.21
CA ASN A 151 -3.67 -1.22 3.61
C ASN A 151 -4.84 -1.28 2.61
N ASP A 152 -6.06 -1.23 3.11
CA ASP A 152 -7.29 -1.05 2.32
C ASP A 152 -7.82 0.37 2.56
N ILE A 153 -7.58 1.24 1.59
CA ILE A 153 -7.95 2.66 1.63
C ILE A 153 -9.14 2.86 0.71
N ARG A 154 -10.29 3.14 1.31
CA ARG A 154 -11.58 3.09 0.62
C ARG A 154 -11.94 4.39 -0.08
N GLU A 155 -13.05 4.33 -0.80
CA GLU A 155 -13.51 5.37 -1.71
C GLU A 155 -13.55 6.77 -1.10
N HIS A 156 -13.21 7.79 -1.89
CA HIS A 156 -13.22 9.20 -1.49
C HIS A 156 -12.35 9.57 -0.28
N THR A 157 -11.46 8.68 0.17
CA THR A 157 -10.50 9.01 1.23
C THR A 157 -9.49 10.04 0.73
N SER A 158 -9.16 11.02 1.58
CA SER A 158 -8.13 12.03 1.31
C SER A 158 -6.95 11.88 2.27
N ILE A 159 -5.73 11.77 1.74
CA ILE A 159 -4.50 11.63 2.52
C ILE A 159 -3.49 12.66 2.03
N HIS A 160 -3.07 13.55 2.91
CA HIS A 160 -2.22 14.69 2.58
C HIS A 160 -0.76 14.44 2.93
N ARG A 161 0.15 14.98 2.11
CA ARG A 161 1.59 15.02 2.41
C ARG A 161 1.88 15.94 3.59
N SER A 162 3.10 15.88 4.11
CA SER A 162 3.55 16.72 5.23
C SER A 162 3.43 18.22 4.97
N SER A 163 3.39 19.00 6.05
CA SER A 163 3.37 20.47 5.96
C SER A 163 4.75 21.07 5.69
N LYS A 164 5.82 20.36 6.07
CA LYS A 164 7.22 20.80 5.96
C LYS A 164 8.11 19.66 5.51
N SER A 165 9.26 20.01 4.93
CA SER A 165 10.28 19.07 4.47
C SER A 165 10.93 18.24 5.57
N THR A 166 10.89 18.70 6.82
CA THR A 166 11.41 17.97 7.99
C THR A 166 10.41 16.95 8.55
N PHE A 167 9.15 16.99 8.10
CA PHE A 167 8.09 16.08 8.54
C PHE A 167 7.66 15.15 7.41
N ARG A 168 6.91 14.10 7.79
CA ARG A 168 6.30 13.14 6.87
C ARG A 168 4.92 12.77 7.41
N THR A 169 3.91 12.67 6.57
CA THR A 169 2.71 11.90 6.92
C THR A 169 3.08 10.42 6.80
N VAL A 170 2.78 9.61 7.82
CA VAL A 170 3.17 8.19 7.87
C VAL A 170 1.95 7.33 8.20
N ILE A 171 1.75 6.27 7.42
CA ILE A 171 0.77 5.22 7.66
C ILE A 171 1.49 3.88 7.66
N GLY A 172 1.29 3.08 8.70
CA GLY A 172 1.84 1.74 8.82
C GLY A 172 1.16 0.72 7.90
N ASN A 173 1.05 -0.50 8.39
CA ASN A 173 0.63 -1.68 7.64
C ASN A 173 -0.75 -2.18 8.07
N GLY A 174 -1.45 -2.87 7.17
CA GLY A 174 -2.65 -3.63 7.54
C GLY A 174 -3.82 -2.78 8.04
N ASN A 175 -3.85 -1.49 7.70
CA ASN A 175 -4.94 -0.60 8.13
C ASN A 175 -6.14 -0.71 7.17
N LEU A 176 -7.34 -0.66 7.73
CA LEU A 176 -8.58 -0.44 6.98
C LEU A 176 -9.02 1.01 7.19
N ILE A 177 -8.95 1.82 6.13
CA ILE A 177 -9.35 3.23 6.13
C ILE A 177 -10.62 3.34 5.29
N MET A 178 -11.78 3.38 5.95
CA MET A 178 -13.07 3.33 5.27
C MET A 178 -13.41 4.64 4.55
N GLY A 179 -14.52 4.64 3.80
CA GLY A 179 -14.79 5.69 2.81
C GLY A 179 -14.90 7.10 3.40
N SER A 180 -14.46 8.08 2.62
CA SER A 180 -14.51 9.51 2.97
C SER A 180 -13.74 9.88 4.25
N CYS A 181 -12.73 9.11 4.63
CA CYS A 181 -11.81 9.53 5.70
C CYS A 181 -10.92 10.69 5.23
N HIS A 182 -10.46 11.47 6.19
CA HIS A 182 -9.48 12.54 5.96
C HIS A 182 -8.28 12.34 6.89
N ILE A 183 -7.09 12.26 6.30
CA ILE A 183 -5.81 12.17 7.01
C ILE A 183 -5.00 13.40 6.62
N ALA A 184 -4.95 14.37 7.52
CA ALA A 184 -4.20 15.60 7.33
C ALA A 184 -2.68 15.37 7.35
N HIS A 185 -1.95 16.44 7.10
CA HIS A 185 -0.48 16.45 7.10
C HIS A 185 0.11 15.98 8.44
N ASP A 186 1.28 15.36 8.38
CA ASP A 186 2.12 15.02 9.52
C ASP A 186 1.50 14.00 10.51
N CYS A 187 0.36 13.39 10.17
CA CYS A 187 -0.22 12.29 10.94
C CYS A 187 0.74 11.10 11.01
N LYS A 188 0.72 10.39 12.14
CA LYS A 188 1.53 9.19 12.39
C LYS A 188 0.62 8.03 12.76
N ILE A 189 0.17 7.28 11.76
CA ILE A 189 -0.70 6.11 11.89
C ILE A 189 0.16 4.85 11.94
N GLY A 190 -0.01 4.03 12.98
CA GLY A 190 0.66 2.74 13.12
C GLY A 190 0.00 1.63 12.29
N ASP A 191 0.15 0.39 12.75
CA ASP A 191 -0.37 -0.79 12.05
C ASP A 191 -1.73 -1.26 12.57
N ASN A 192 -2.48 -1.96 11.72
CA ASN A 192 -3.68 -2.73 12.05
C ASN A 192 -4.80 -1.91 12.71
N ASN A 193 -4.99 -0.67 12.25
CA ASN A 193 -6.08 0.20 12.69
C ASN A 193 -7.29 0.09 11.76
N ILE A 194 -8.46 0.40 12.28
CA ILE A 194 -9.71 0.49 11.52
C ILE A 194 -10.28 1.89 11.75
N PHE A 195 -10.40 2.66 10.67
CA PHE A 195 -11.05 3.96 10.68
C PHE A 195 -12.40 3.85 9.97
N ALA A 196 -13.47 4.10 10.71
CA ALA A 196 -14.82 4.11 10.15
C ALA A 196 -15.01 5.27 9.16
N ASN A 197 -16.04 5.18 8.32
CA ASN A 197 -16.33 6.22 7.32
C ASN A 197 -16.33 7.61 7.94
N ASN A 198 -15.87 8.60 7.19
CA ASN A 198 -15.85 10.01 7.63
C ASN A 198 -14.99 10.30 8.88
N THR A 199 -14.07 9.41 9.26
CA THR A 199 -13.09 9.74 10.31
C THR A 199 -12.19 10.87 9.83
N LEU A 200 -12.06 11.93 10.62
CA LEU A 200 -11.23 13.10 10.31
C LEU A 200 -10.08 13.17 11.31
N LEU A 201 -8.84 13.07 10.80
CA LEU A 201 -7.62 13.24 11.59
C LEU A 201 -6.98 14.57 11.22
N ALA A 202 -6.83 15.45 12.22
CA ALA A 202 -6.17 16.73 12.07
C ALA A 202 -4.64 16.57 11.97
N GLY A 203 -3.92 17.66 11.68
CA GLY A 203 -2.46 17.59 11.55
C GLY A 203 -1.76 17.20 12.85
N HIS A 204 -0.65 16.47 12.75
CA HIS A 204 0.18 16.00 13.89
C HIS A 204 -0.50 15.04 14.89
N VAL A 205 -1.46 14.26 14.43
CA VAL A 205 -2.19 13.33 15.29
C VAL A 205 -1.41 12.01 15.44
N GLU A 206 -0.78 11.80 16.60
CA GLU A 206 -0.35 10.47 17.08
C GLU A 206 -1.21 10.00 18.26
N VAL A 207 -1.55 10.93 19.17
CA VAL A 207 -2.30 10.64 20.40
C VAL A 207 -3.75 10.23 20.10
N GLU A 208 -4.43 10.90 19.16
CA GLU A 208 -5.85 10.58 18.89
C GLU A 208 -6.03 9.19 18.27
N ILE A 209 -5.01 8.66 17.57
CA ILE A 209 -5.06 7.31 16.98
C ILE A 209 -5.04 6.23 18.06
N ARG A 210 -4.27 6.41 19.14
CA ARG A 210 -4.30 5.50 20.28
C ARG A 210 -5.68 5.48 20.94
N ASN A 211 -6.28 6.66 21.10
CA ASN A 211 -7.61 6.81 21.67
C ASN A 211 -8.69 6.19 20.76
N LEU A 212 -8.60 6.38 19.44
CA LEU A 212 -9.47 5.71 18.46
C LEU A 212 -9.38 4.18 18.54
N ARG A 213 -8.17 3.63 18.60
CA ARG A 213 -7.98 2.18 18.71
C ARG A 213 -8.56 1.62 20.01
N THR A 214 -8.39 2.33 21.12
CA THR A 214 -8.98 1.95 22.41
C THR A 214 -10.50 2.01 22.37
N ALA A 215 -11.08 3.07 21.81
CA ALA A 215 -12.51 3.23 21.61
C ALA A 215 -13.08 2.10 20.72
N TYR A 216 -12.46 1.83 19.57
CA TYR A 216 -12.89 0.76 18.67
C TYR A 216 -12.89 -0.61 19.35
N ARG A 217 -11.83 -0.94 20.10
CA ARG A 217 -11.74 -2.20 20.85
C ARG A 217 -12.84 -2.33 21.90
N LYS A 218 -13.14 -1.27 22.64
CA LYS A 218 -14.26 -1.25 23.61
C LYS A 218 -15.60 -1.54 22.92
N ILE A 219 -15.81 -1.00 21.71
CA ILE A 219 -17.09 -1.15 20.99
C ILE A 219 -17.23 -2.50 20.30
N PHE A 220 -16.16 -3.03 19.68
CA PHE A 220 -16.26 -4.18 18.76
C PHE A 220 -15.50 -5.43 19.18
N MET A 221 -14.54 -5.32 20.10
CA MET A 221 -13.66 -6.43 20.51
C MET A 221 -13.77 -6.75 22.00
N SER A 222 -14.91 -6.44 22.63
CA SER A 222 -15.13 -6.83 24.02
C SER A 222 -15.21 -8.35 24.12
N PHE A 223 -14.27 -8.96 24.84
CA PHE A 223 -14.23 -10.40 25.13
C PHE A 223 -15.07 -10.80 26.34
N ASP A 224 -15.77 -9.83 26.95
CA ASP A 224 -16.55 -10.07 28.14
C ASP A 224 -17.90 -10.71 27.79
N ALA A 225 -18.21 -11.84 28.41
CA ALA A 225 -19.47 -12.57 28.17
C ALA A 225 -20.70 -11.74 28.60
N ASN A 226 -20.49 -10.70 29.41
CA ASN A 226 -21.49 -9.72 29.85
C ASN A 226 -21.39 -8.38 29.11
N ALA A 227 -20.64 -8.29 28.01
CA ALA A 227 -20.55 -7.06 27.24
C ALA A 227 -21.95 -6.63 26.77
N GLY A 228 -22.37 -5.44 27.17
CA GLY A 228 -23.65 -4.86 26.77
C GLY A 228 -23.85 -4.83 25.25
N SER A 229 -25.08 -4.52 24.85
CA SER A 229 -25.45 -4.29 23.45
C SER A 229 -24.50 -3.30 22.76
N LEU A 230 -24.44 -3.34 21.42
CA LEU A 230 -23.59 -2.42 20.66
C LEU A 230 -23.88 -0.95 21.01
N GLU A 231 -25.15 -0.60 21.23
CA GLU A 231 -25.57 0.75 21.64
C GLU A 231 -25.06 1.12 23.04
N GLU A 232 -25.10 0.19 24.00
CA GLU A 232 -24.56 0.42 25.35
C GLU A 232 -23.05 0.66 25.31
N ARG A 233 -22.31 -0.12 24.52
CA ARG A 233 -20.85 0.06 24.38
C ARG A 233 -20.49 1.36 23.67
N ILE A 234 -21.30 1.81 22.71
CA ILE A 234 -21.14 3.14 22.08
C ILE A 234 -21.36 4.23 23.14
N ALA A 235 -22.44 4.15 23.91
CA ALA A 235 -22.76 5.11 24.97
C ALA A 235 -21.67 5.16 26.06
N GLU A 236 -21.09 4.01 26.44
CA GLU A 236 -19.97 3.94 27.37
C GLU A 236 -18.74 4.71 26.87
N VAL A 237 -18.41 4.60 25.58
CA VAL A 237 -17.29 5.35 24.99
C VAL A 237 -17.61 6.85 24.88
N GLU A 238 -18.86 7.22 24.61
CA GLU A 238 -19.30 8.63 24.59
C GLU A 238 -19.16 9.30 25.97
N LEU A 239 -19.44 8.57 27.04
CA LEU A 239 -19.36 9.06 28.43
C LEU A 239 -17.97 8.90 29.06
N HIS A 240 -17.03 8.24 28.38
CA HIS A 240 -15.70 7.98 28.92
C HIS A 240 -14.88 9.27 29.02
N GLU A 241 -14.40 9.62 30.21
CA GLU A 241 -13.72 10.90 30.49
C GLU A 241 -12.56 11.19 29.53
N GLU A 242 -11.74 10.19 29.21
CA GLU A 242 -10.60 10.38 28.29
C GLU A 242 -10.95 10.26 26.80
N LEU A 243 -11.94 9.43 26.43
CA LEU A 243 -12.21 9.08 25.02
C LEU A 243 -13.33 9.92 24.41
N GLY A 244 -14.39 10.21 25.19
CA GLY A 244 -15.57 10.93 24.74
C GLY A 244 -15.29 12.38 24.35
N HIS A 245 -14.16 12.94 24.78
CA HIS A 245 -13.75 14.30 24.43
C HIS A 245 -12.80 14.37 23.21
N VAL A 246 -12.29 13.24 22.73
CA VAL A 246 -11.37 13.21 21.58
C VAL A 246 -12.17 13.44 20.30
N PRO A 247 -11.91 14.50 19.51
CA PRO A 247 -12.70 14.82 18.33
C PRO A 247 -12.80 13.66 17.33
N ALA A 248 -11.68 12.97 17.08
CA ALA A 248 -11.65 11.82 16.19
C ALA A 248 -12.53 10.65 16.68
N VAL A 249 -12.53 10.38 17.99
CA VAL A 249 -13.40 9.35 18.60
C VAL A 249 -14.86 9.74 18.44
N ARG A 250 -15.23 11.00 18.70
CA ARG A 250 -16.60 11.49 18.51
C ARG A 250 -17.07 11.37 17.05
N ALA A 251 -16.21 11.71 16.09
CA ALA A 251 -16.52 11.56 14.67
C ALA A 251 -16.76 10.09 14.30
N MET A 252 -15.93 9.17 14.81
CA MET A 252 -16.12 7.73 14.63
C MET A 252 -17.46 7.26 15.21
N LEU A 253 -17.79 7.64 16.45
CA LEU A 253 -19.06 7.27 17.10
C LEU A 253 -20.26 7.81 16.33
N GLN A 254 -20.20 9.07 15.87
CA GLN A 254 -21.25 9.66 15.05
C GLN A 254 -21.43 8.92 13.73
N SER A 255 -20.34 8.51 13.07
CA SER A 255 -20.39 7.71 11.85
C SER A 255 -21.08 6.37 12.08
N ILE A 256 -20.74 5.68 13.18
CA ILE A 256 -21.39 4.42 13.57
C ILE A 256 -22.89 4.64 13.81
N ARG A 257 -23.27 5.67 14.58
CA ARG A 257 -24.69 6.02 14.84
C ARG A 257 -25.45 6.34 13.55
N ASN A 258 -24.87 7.16 12.66
CA ASN A 258 -25.48 7.47 11.36
C ASN A 258 -25.67 6.21 10.51
N SER A 259 -24.74 5.26 10.56
CA SER A 259 -24.88 3.98 9.86
C SER A 259 -26.02 3.13 10.43
N ILE A 260 -26.18 3.11 11.76
CA ILE A 260 -27.26 2.38 12.44
C ILE A 260 -28.62 3.01 12.12
N ALA A 261 -28.72 4.35 12.24
CA ALA A 261 -29.95 5.10 11.98
C ALA A 261 -30.47 4.92 10.55
N GLU A 262 -29.57 4.84 9.57
CA GLU A 262 -29.92 4.63 8.16
C GLU A 262 -30.10 3.14 7.78
N ASN A 263 -30.06 2.22 8.76
CA ASN A 263 -30.12 0.76 8.55
C ASN A 263 -29.11 0.26 7.49
N ARG A 264 -27.96 0.93 7.37
CA ARG A 264 -26.89 0.55 6.44
C ARG A 264 -26.17 -0.66 7.01
N ARG A 265 -26.61 -1.85 6.58
CA ARG A 265 -26.13 -3.19 7.01
C ARG A 265 -24.68 -3.54 6.59
N GLY A 266 -23.91 -2.61 6.06
CA GLY A 266 -22.62 -2.86 5.39
C GLY A 266 -21.37 -2.78 6.27
N ILE A 267 -21.46 -2.26 7.50
CA ILE A 267 -20.27 -2.02 8.36
C ILE A 267 -20.13 -3.07 9.48
N CYS A 268 -21.20 -3.82 9.79
CA CYS A 268 -21.22 -4.80 10.89
C CYS A 268 -22.08 -6.03 10.57
N ARG A 269 -21.60 -6.90 9.68
CA ARG A 269 -21.89 -8.33 9.81
C ARG A 269 -20.60 -9.04 10.18
N ILE A 270 -20.55 -9.47 11.44
CA ILE A 270 -19.61 -10.46 11.97
C ILE A 270 -19.70 -11.68 11.04
N ARG A 271 -18.70 -11.88 10.17
CA ARG A 271 -18.42 -13.22 9.67
C ARG A 271 -17.68 -13.91 10.81
N HIS A 272 -18.34 -14.87 11.45
CA HIS A 272 -17.65 -15.86 12.27
C HIS A 272 -16.65 -16.54 11.33
N TRP A 273 -15.36 -16.26 11.53
CA TRP A 273 -14.32 -17.11 11.00
C TRP A 273 -14.38 -18.38 11.85
N ASN A 274 -15.10 -19.39 11.37
CA ASN A 274 -14.94 -20.73 11.90
C ASN A 274 -13.50 -21.14 11.60
N VAL A 275 -12.67 -21.11 12.63
CA VAL A 275 -11.39 -21.80 12.63
C VAL A 275 -11.73 -23.28 12.80
N SER A 276 -11.78 -23.99 11.69
CA SER A 276 -11.62 -25.45 11.64
C SER A 276 -10.26 -25.77 11.06
#